data_AF-J2TXH3-F1
#
_entry.id   AF-J2TXH3-F1
#
_cell.length_a   1.000
_cell.length_b   1.000
_cell.length_c   1.000
_cell.angle_alpha   90.00
_cell.angle_beta   90.00
_cell.angle_gamma   90.00
#
_symmetry.space_group_name_H-M   'P 1'
#
loop_
_entity.id
_entity.type
_entity.pdbx_description
1 polymer ?
#
loop_
_entity_poly.entity_id
_entity_poly.type
_entity_poly.pdbx_seq_one_letter_code
_entity_poly.pdbx_strand_id
1 'polypeptide(L)'
;MAGIEETICFECIGDQYLREKIIASGISAECLNCGKNLPSMELDTLANEVDRILRETVEEGDLVDVYDPESDRISHTEQHGDPLSFFVAEILVLDDDDPVVRSVLDKLTCNSPSDLGFFDGENYSRRETIPFMVPLNWIEFESELRHRSRFFNQKAKDFLFWLFDGIDDYYVWGFGPGVVRQMSPTECEPIYRARNCTPPKDDSAAILANPGVQLSSPPKEIAPAGRMSPAGIPVFNGAFERDTCIAELRPPVGGKVISGEFKLTRDIRALDFTKLEEAYDSKLVSYFDPDYWQKIERRLFLRSFHEIISRPVVPDYEHEYLKTQVIAEYLATQHTPNFDGVIFSSAQHEGGRNIVLFSHVVSPDPLPPVADENGWYPIEAVPGEPGVEFVPESLVVHSIERVKFSTKDNRVIDGQMERDIDDFFDREF
;
A
#
# COMPACT_ATOMS: atom_id res chain seq x y z
N MET A 1 5.61 56.39 0.60
CA MET A 1 5.09 55.74 1.82
C MET A 1 5.55 54.31 1.72
N ALA A 2 6.39 53.84 2.66
CA ALA A 2 6.72 52.42 2.72
C ALA A 2 5.40 51.67 2.92
N GLY A 3 5.08 50.74 2.01
CA GLY A 3 3.89 49.90 2.15
C GLY A 3 3.96 49.23 3.51
N ILE A 4 2.85 49.20 4.24
CA ILE A 4 2.74 48.35 5.42
C ILE A 4 2.86 46.94 4.86
N GLU A 5 3.95 46.24 5.18
CA GLU A 5 4.10 44.83 4.82
C GLU A 5 3.02 44.06 5.57
N GLU A 6 2.01 43.62 4.83
CA GLU A 6 0.92 42.78 5.33
C GLU A 6 1.51 41.39 5.65
N THR A 7 1.33 40.90 6.87
CA THR A 7 1.89 39.61 7.29
C THR A 7 0.83 38.73 7.96
N ILE A 8 1.00 37.41 7.87
CA ILE A 8 0.14 36.41 8.52
C ILE A 8 0.99 35.56 9.47
N CYS A 9 0.55 35.41 10.73
CA CYS A 9 1.26 34.62 11.73
C CYS A 9 0.94 33.13 11.66
N PHE A 10 1.84 32.30 12.20
CA PHE A 10 1.68 30.84 12.27
C PHE A 10 0.45 30.36 13.07
N GLU A 11 -0.17 31.19 13.92
CA GLU A 11 -1.41 30.80 14.63
C GLU A 11 -2.66 30.92 13.74
N CYS A 12 -2.59 31.69 12.66
CA CYS A 12 -3.69 31.92 11.72
C CYS A 12 -3.66 30.99 10.50
N ILE A 13 -2.74 30.02 10.50
CA ILE A 13 -2.59 29.00 9.46
C ILE A 13 -2.95 27.65 10.09
N GLY A 14 -3.74 26.83 9.40
CA GLY A 14 -4.07 25.48 9.87
C GLY A 14 -3.00 24.45 9.49
N ASP A 15 -2.40 24.59 8.31
CA ASP A 15 -1.38 23.66 7.79
C ASP A 15 -0.15 23.60 8.69
N GLN A 16 0.13 22.42 9.26
CA GLN A 16 1.20 22.24 10.25
C GLN A 16 2.60 22.47 9.67
N TYR A 17 2.85 22.08 8.42
CA TYR A 17 4.17 22.22 7.79
C TYR A 17 4.51 23.69 7.57
N LEU A 18 3.56 24.46 7.04
CA LEU A 18 3.68 25.89 6.84
C LEU A 18 3.87 26.62 8.16
N ARG A 19 3.16 26.22 9.23
CA ARG A 19 3.38 26.79 10.57
C ARG A 19 4.81 26.61 11.06
N GLU A 20 5.34 25.40 10.93
CA GLU A 20 6.73 25.10 11.31
C GLU A 20 7.74 25.90 10.47
N LYS A 21 7.48 26.03 9.17
CA LYS A 21 8.27 26.86 8.26
C LYS A 21 8.27 28.34 8.67
N ILE A 22 7.11 28.89 9.03
CA ILE A 22 6.98 30.27 9.52
C ILE A 22 7.75 30.46 10.83
N ILE A 23 7.59 29.54 11.80
CA ILE A 23 8.31 29.58 13.08
C ILE A 23 9.83 29.53 12.85
N ALA A 24 10.30 28.66 11.96
CA ALA A 24 11.72 28.48 11.65
C ALA A 24 12.35 29.71 10.99
N SER A 25 11.58 30.53 10.28
CA SER A 25 12.08 31.79 9.70
C SER A 25 12.58 32.78 10.77
N GLY A 26 12.01 32.73 11.98
CA GLY A 26 12.34 33.61 13.10
C GLY A 26 11.91 35.07 12.94
N ILE A 27 11.21 35.42 11.85
CA ILE A 27 10.74 36.79 11.57
C ILE A 27 9.41 36.99 12.27
N SER A 28 9.32 37.97 13.17
CA SER A 28 8.07 38.31 13.87
C SER A 28 7.55 39.67 13.44
N ALA A 29 6.25 39.73 13.15
CA ALA A 29 5.55 40.93 12.73
C ALA A 29 4.11 40.90 13.26
N GLU A 30 3.45 42.07 13.25
CA GLU A 30 2.03 42.17 13.60
C GLU A 30 1.17 41.52 12.52
N CYS A 31 0.42 40.49 12.90
CA CYS A 31 -0.44 39.72 12.00
C CYS A 31 -1.65 40.54 11.55
N LEU A 32 -1.90 40.59 10.25
CA LEU A 32 -3.07 41.25 9.66
C LEU A 32 -4.39 40.66 10.17
N ASN A 33 -4.45 39.35 10.43
CA ASN A 33 -5.68 38.67 10.85
C ASN A 33 -5.97 38.82 12.35
N CYS A 34 -4.99 38.49 13.21
CA CYS A 34 -5.22 38.43 14.67
C CYS A 34 -4.62 39.61 15.47
N GLY A 35 -3.84 40.49 14.83
CA GLY A 35 -3.19 41.64 15.47
C GLY A 35 -2.07 41.30 16.47
N LYS A 36 -1.71 40.02 16.61
CA LYS A 36 -0.62 39.59 17.51
C LYS A 36 0.73 39.75 16.83
N ASN A 37 1.76 40.09 17.61
CA ASN A 37 3.14 40.08 17.14
C ASN A 37 3.76 38.70 17.43
N LEU A 38 3.82 37.87 16.39
CA LEU A 38 4.24 36.48 16.43
C LEU A 38 5.11 36.19 15.20
N PRO A 39 5.79 35.03 15.12
CA PRO A 39 6.40 34.56 13.88
C PRO A 39 5.40 34.59 12.73
N SER A 40 5.75 35.32 11.67
CA SER A 40 4.86 35.68 10.56
C SER A 40 5.56 35.62 9.22
N MET A 41 4.78 35.42 8.17
CA MET A 41 5.20 35.45 6.77
C MET A 41 4.48 36.59 6.05
N GLU A 42 5.15 37.23 5.09
CA GLU A 42 4.52 38.23 4.21
C GLU A 42 3.36 37.63 3.42
N LEU A 43 2.24 38.34 3.37
CA LEU A 43 1.04 37.89 2.67
C LEU A 43 1.29 37.67 1.17
N ASP A 44 2.11 38.50 0.53
CA ASP A 44 2.51 38.31 -0.86
C ASP A 44 3.35 37.03 -1.05
N THR A 45 4.23 36.71 -0.10
CA THR A 45 4.99 35.46 -0.12
C THR A 45 4.06 34.25 0.04
N LEU A 46 3.12 34.30 0.99
CA LEU A 46 2.12 33.25 1.19
C LEU A 46 1.27 33.05 -0.08
N ALA A 47 0.76 34.14 -0.66
CA ALA A 47 -0.05 34.08 -1.87
C ALA A 47 0.72 33.49 -3.06
N ASN A 48 2.00 33.82 -3.22
CA ASN A 48 2.85 33.23 -4.27
C ASN A 48 3.09 31.72 -4.07
N GLU A 49 3.23 31.25 -2.82
CA GLU A 49 3.33 29.81 -2.55
C GLU A 49 2.03 29.08 -2.87
N VAL A 50 0.88 29.66 -2.50
CA VAL A 50 -0.44 29.11 -2.81
C VAL A 50 -0.71 29.12 -4.32
N ASP A 51 -0.34 30.20 -5.04
CA ASP A 51 -0.43 30.30 -6.50
C ASP A 51 0.29 29.14 -7.18
N ARG A 52 1.54 28.88 -6.79
CA ARG A 52 2.34 27.78 -7.33
C ARG A 52 1.66 26.43 -7.10
N ILE A 53 1.17 26.18 -5.89
CA ILE A 53 0.48 24.93 -5.53
C ILE A 53 -0.79 24.77 -6.37
N LEU A 54 -1.63 25.80 -6.48
CA LEU A 54 -2.88 25.73 -7.24
C LEU A 54 -2.61 25.41 -8.71
N ARG A 55 -1.63 26.07 -9.34
CA ARG A 55 -1.29 25.80 -10.74
C ARG A 55 -0.79 24.38 -11.00
N GLU A 56 -0.17 23.75 -10.00
CA GLU A 56 0.31 22.37 -10.09
C GLU A 56 -0.81 21.35 -9.79
N THR A 57 -1.84 21.71 -9.02
CA THR A 57 -2.80 20.76 -8.42
C THR A 57 -4.23 20.87 -8.96
N VAL A 58 -4.63 22.02 -9.49
CA VAL A 58 -5.98 22.27 -10.01
C VAL A 58 -5.95 22.79 -11.44
N GLU A 59 -7.06 22.64 -12.13
CA GLU A 59 -7.32 23.17 -13.46
C GLU A 59 -8.73 23.76 -13.51
N GLU A 60 -8.99 24.60 -14.50
CA GLU A 60 -10.33 25.13 -14.71
C GLU A 60 -11.29 23.96 -14.97
N GLY A 61 -12.45 24.01 -14.33
CA GLY A 61 -13.46 22.98 -14.47
C GLY A 61 -13.96 22.84 -15.90
N ASP A 62 -14.26 21.62 -16.32
CA ASP A 62 -14.86 21.36 -17.62
C ASP A 62 -16.29 21.91 -17.69
N LEU A 63 -16.66 22.40 -18.88
CA LEU A 63 -18.04 22.80 -19.16
C LEU A 63 -18.87 21.56 -19.51
N VAL A 64 -19.88 21.28 -18.69
CA VAL A 64 -20.76 20.12 -18.85
C VAL A 64 -22.18 20.61 -19.16
N ASP A 65 -22.74 20.10 -20.25
CA ASP A 65 -24.13 20.34 -20.61
C ASP A 65 -25.07 19.52 -19.72
N VAL A 66 -25.93 20.21 -18.98
CA VAL A 66 -26.96 19.59 -18.15
C VAL A 66 -28.22 19.42 -18.99
N TYR A 67 -28.68 18.17 -19.14
CA TYR A 67 -29.84 17.83 -19.97
C TYR A 67 -31.14 17.81 -19.17
N ASP A 68 -32.20 18.35 -19.77
CA ASP A 68 -33.56 18.29 -19.25
C ASP A 68 -34.09 16.83 -19.33
N PRO A 69 -34.43 16.19 -18.19
CA PRO A 69 -34.82 14.77 -18.16
C PRO A 69 -36.12 14.46 -18.90
N GLU A 70 -36.97 15.45 -19.17
CA GLU A 70 -38.26 15.26 -19.84
C GLU A 70 -38.17 15.48 -21.36
N SER A 71 -37.19 16.26 -21.83
CA SER A 71 -37.07 16.67 -23.23
C SER A 71 -35.77 16.26 -23.93
N ASP A 72 -34.79 15.70 -23.20
CA ASP A 72 -33.48 15.28 -23.70
C ASP A 72 -32.73 16.44 -24.42
N ARG A 73 -33.06 17.68 -24.06
CA ARG A 73 -32.45 18.92 -24.57
C ARG A 73 -31.52 19.50 -23.52
N ILE A 74 -30.48 20.19 -23.96
CA ILE A 74 -29.58 20.95 -23.07
C ILE A 74 -30.42 22.03 -22.37
N SER A 75 -30.44 21.97 -21.04
CA SER A 75 -31.09 22.94 -20.16
C SER A 75 -30.19 24.16 -19.98
N HIS A 76 -28.95 23.92 -19.54
CA HIS A 76 -27.91 24.92 -19.32
C HIS A 76 -26.55 24.21 -19.30
N THR A 77 -25.47 24.98 -19.40
CA THR A 77 -24.10 24.49 -19.26
C THR A 77 -23.58 24.96 -17.90
N GLU A 78 -23.05 24.04 -17.10
CA GLU A 78 -22.42 24.36 -15.81
C GLU A 78 -20.92 24.07 -15.90
N GLN A 79 -20.11 24.85 -15.18
CA GLN A 79 -18.70 24.54 -14.99
C GLN A 79 -18.54 23.57 -13.82
N HIS A 80 -18.02 22.38 -14.07
CA HIS A 80 -17.85 21.35 -13.05
C HIS A 80 -16.73 21.70 -12.05
N GLY A 81 -16.90 21.35 -10.78
CA GLY A 81 -15.88 21.54 -9.75
C GLY A 81 -16.31 22.51 -8.65
N ASP A 82 -15.33 23.04 -7.92
CA ASP A 82 -15.55 23.87 -6.74
C ASP A 82 -14.97 25.29 -6.92
N PRO A 83 -15.46 26.30 -6.20
CA PRO A 83 -14.91 27.65 -6.25
C PRO A 83 -13.44 27.70 -5.79
N LEU A 84 -12.66 28.66 -6.28
CA LEU A 84 -11.24 28.81 -5.90
C LEU A 84 -11.02 28.91 -4.38
N SER A 85 -11.96 29.51 -3.65
CA SER A 85 -11.91 29.63 -2.18
C SER A 85 -11.85 28.27 -1.50
N PHE A 86 -12.51 27.25 -2.05
CA PHE A 86 -12.47 25.88 -1.54
C PHE A 86 -11.04 25.33 -1.56
N PHE A 87 -10.34 25.47 -2.68
CA PHE A 87 -8.97 24.96 -2.82
C PHE A 87 -7.96 25.73 -1.99
N VAL A 88 -8.10 27.06 -1.88
CA VAL A 88 -7.24 27.87 -0.99
C VAL A 88 -7.45 27.47 0.48
N ALA A 89 -8.69 27.26 0.89
CA ALA A 89 -9.03 26.80 2.23
C ALA A 89 -8.47 25.41 2.52
N GLU A 90 -8.57 24.49 1.55
CA GLU A 90 -7.97 23.15 1.63
C GLU A 90 -6.44 23.23 1.80
N ILE A 91 -5.75 24.02 0.98
CA ILE A 91 -4.29 24.18 1.03
C ILE A 91 -3.83 24.73 2.39
N LEU A 92 -4.56 25.71 2.95
CA LEU A 92 -4.22 26.35 4.22
C LEU A 92 -4.76 25.61 5.44
N VAL A 93 -5.61 24.60 5.24
CA VAL A 93 -6.35 23.85 6.27
C VAL A 93 -7.19 24.81 7.15
N LEU A 94 -7.98 25.64 6.50
CA LEU A 94 -8.88 26.63 7.11
C LEU A 94 -10.31 26.46 6.59
N ASP A 95 -11.26 27.16 7.19
CA ASP A 95 -12.62 27.28 6.66
C ASP A 95 -12.62 28.22 5.43
N ASP A 96 -13.53 28.00 4.49
CA ASP A 96 -13.62 28.76 3.23
C ASP A 96 -13.99 30.24 3.43
N ASP A 97 -14.62 30.56 4.56
CA ASP A 97 -14.99 31.91 4.97
C ASP A 97 -13.95 32.60 5.89
N ASP A 98 -12.80 31.96 6.13
CA ASP A 98 -11.73 32.51 6.96
C ASP A 98 -11.14 33.81 6.34
N PRO A 99 -10.88 34.86 7.13
CA PRO A 99 -10.30 36.12 6.62
C PRO A 99 -8.93 35.95 5.93
N VAL A 100 -8.13 34.96 6.31
CA VAL A 100 -6.84 34.67 5.68
C VAL A 100 -7.06 34.14 4.26
N VAL A 101 -8.02 33.22 4.08
CA VAL A 101 -8.41 32.70 2.76
C VAL A 101 -8.84 33.84 1.84
N ARG A 102 -9.69 34.77 2.33
CA ARG A 102 -10.08 35.97 1.56
C ARG A 102 -8.89 36.83 1.18
N SER A 103 -7.98 37.09 2.13
CA SER A 103 -6.80 37.93 1.90
C SER A 103 -5.86 37.32 0.84
N VAL A 104 -5.72 35.98 0.82
CA VAL A 104 -4.94 35.28 -0.20
C VAL A 104 -5.64 35.34 -1.56
N LEU A 105 -6.95 35.11 -1.62
CA LEU A 105 -7.73 35.23 -2.87
C LEU A 105 -7.63 36.62 -3.49
N ASP A 106 -7.72 37.67 -2.67
CA ASP A 106 -7.57 39.05 -3.13
C ASP A 106 -6.18 39.26 -3.79
N LYS A 107 -5.11 38.70 -3.21
CA LYS A 107 -3.78 38.76 -3.80
C LYS A 107 -3.65 37.95 -5.09
N LEU A 108 -4.19 36.73 -5.12
CA LEU A 108 -4.15 35.86 -6.30
C LEU A 108 -4.85 36.50 -7.51
N THR A 109 -6.03 37.07 -7.29
CA THR A 109 -6.82 37.76 -8.32
C THR A 109 -6.20 39.08 -8.75
N CYS A 110 -5.68 39.91 -7.81
CA CYS A 110 -5.03 41.17 -8.18
C CYS A 110 -3.72 40.98 -8.96
N ASN A 111 -2.99 39.89 -8.69
CA ASN A 111 -1.71 39.60 -9.34
C ASN A 111 -1.83 38.86 -10.67
N SER A 112 -3.05 38.58 -11.14
CA SER A 112 -3.34 37.95 -12.43
C SER A 112 -4.00 38.97 -13.38
N PRO A 113 -3.25 39.81 -14.11
CA PRO A 113 -3.83 40.81 -15.00
C PRO A 113 -4.62 40.12 -16.12
N SER A 114 -5.89 40.49 -16.22
CA SER A 114 -6.87 40.05 -17.20
C SER A 114 -6.34 40.15 -18.63
N ASP A 115 -6.05 38.98 -19.20
CA ASP A 115 -6.34 38.68 -20.61
C ASP A 115 -6.39 37.16 -20.84
N LEU A 116 -5.85 36.33 -19.92
CA LEU A 116 -6.00 34.85 -19.85
C LEU A 116 -5.72 34.33 -18.40
N GLY A 117 -6.24 34.98 -17.36
CA GLY A 117 -5.84 34.70 -15.97
C GLY A 117 -6.38 33.36 -15.45
N PHE A 118 -5.48 32.44 -15.06
CA PHE A 118 -5.85 31.14 -14.47
C PHE A 118 -6.81 31.25 -13.27
N PHE A 119 -6.85 32.39 -12.57
CA PHE A 119 -7.74 32.64 -11.42
C PHE A 119 -9.06 33.33 -11.77
N ASP A 120 -9.39 33.45 -13.06
CA ASP A 120 -10.62 34.09 -13.56
C ASP A 120 -11.78 33.10 -13.75
N GLY A 121 -11.56 31.79 -13.54
CA GLY A 121 -12.56 30.74 -13.67
C GLY A 121 -13.60 30.73 -12.55
N GLU A 122 -14.82 30.28 -12.84
CA GLU A 122 -15.88 30.18 -11.82
C GLU A 122 -15.64 28.99 -10.89
N ASN A 123 -15.32 27.82 -11.47
CA ASN A 123 -15.05 26.59 -10.76
C ASN A 123 -13.77 25.91 -11.26
N TYR A 124 -13.13 25.16 -10.35
CA TYR A 124 -11.89 24.43 -10.58
C TYR A 124 -12.09 22.96 -10.22
N SER A 125 -11.38 22.10 -10.94
CA SER A 125 -11.32 20.67 -10.65
C SER A 125 -9.88 20.30 -10.29
N ARG A 126 -9.71 19.26 -9.46
CA ARG A 126 -8.37 18.71 -9.19
C ARG A 126 -7.83 18.10 -10.47
N ARG A 127 -6.58 18.40 -10.80
CA ARG A 127 -5.90 17.73 -11.91
C ARG A 127 -5.76 16.26 -11.61
N GLU A 128 -6.09 15.42 -12.58
CA GLU A 128 -5.73 14.00 -12.51
C GLU A 128 -4.21 13.87 -12.59
N THR A 129 -3.58 13.52 -11.47
CA THR A 129 -2.15 13.25 -11.44
C THR A 129 -1.93 11.80 -11.82
N ILE A 130 -1.37 11.55 -13.00
CA ILE A 130 -0.94 10.22 -13.40
C ILE A 130 0.45 9.98 -12.76
N PRO A 131 0.58 9.04 -11.80
CA PRO A 131 1.86 8.77 -11.17
C PRO A 131 2.82 8.20 -12.22
N PHE A 132 3.87 8.94 -12.59
CA PHE A 132 4.81 8.53 -13.64
C PHE A 132 6.10 7.95 -13.05
N MET A 133 6.63 8.57 -11.98
CA MET A 133 7.95 8.21 -11.48
C MET A 133 7.96 6.87 -10.76
N VAL A 134 6.94 6.59 -9.95
CA VAL A 134 6.91 5.35 -9.15
C VAL A 134 6.74 4.08 -10.01
N PRO A 135 5.84 4.04 -11.02
CA PRO A 135 5.80 2.93 -11.97
C PRO A 135 7.12 2.74 -12.73
N LEU A 136 7.79 3.82 -13.11
CA LEU A 136 9.10 3.74 -13.76
C LEU A 136 10.16 3.15 -12.82
N ASN A 137 10.22 3.61 -11.57
CA ASN A 137 11.11 3.07 -10.53
C ASN A 137 10.82 1.59 -10.27
N TRP A 138 9.55 1.19 -10.29
CA TRP A 138 9.14 -0.20 -10.18
C TRP A 138 9.68 -1.03 -11.35
N ILE A 139 9.53 -0.56 -12.59
CA ILE A 139 10.09 -1.23 -13.79
C ILE A 139 11.61 -1.36 -13.69
N GLU A 140 12.32 -0.32 -13.24
CA GLU A 140 13.76 -0.38 -13.01
C GLU A 140 14.10 -1.43 -11.93
N PHE A 141 13.38 -1.43 -10.81
CA PHE A 141 13.52 -2.42 -9.74
C PHE A 141 13.35 -3.85 -10.28
N GLU A 142 12.31 -4.12 -11.07
CA GLU A 142 12.09 -5.44 -11.66
C GLU A 142 13.25 -5.85 -12.59
N SER A 143 13.69 -4.93 -13.44
CA SER A 143 14.76 -5.15 -14.42
C SER A 143 16.10 -5.43 -13.73
N GLU A 144 16.43 -4.64 -12.71
CA GLU A 144 17.64 -4.79 -11.91
C GLU A 144 17.70 -6.16 -11.22
N LEU A 145 16.60 -6.59 -10.58
CA LEU A 145 16.53 -7.91 -9.95
C LEU A 145 16.65 -9.06 -10.97
N ARG A 146 15.98 -8.94 -12.12
CA ARG A 146 15.98 -9.99 -13.14
C ARG A 146 17.32 -10.13 -13.84
N HIS A 147 17.94 -9.01 -14.21
CA HIS A 147 19.02 -8.97 -15.20
C HIS A 147 20.37 -8.48 -14.67
N ARG A 148 20.45 -7.98 -13.43
CA ARG A 148 21.67 -7.37 -12.88
C ARG A 148 22.00 -7.91 -11.49
N SER A 149 21.83 -7.11 -10.42
CA SER A 149 22.25 -7.46 -9.06
C SER A 149 21.07 -7.96 -8.23
N ARG A 150 21.17 -9.19 -7.72
CA ARG A 150 20.14 -9.81 -6.86
C ARG A 150 20.41 -9.65 -5.37
N PHE A 151 21.66 -9.84 -4.95
CA PHE A 151 22.00 -9.98 -3.52
C PHE A 151 22.46 -8.67 -2.88
N PHE A 152 23.22 -7.85 -3.60
CA PHE A 152 23.79 -6.60 -3.08
C PHE A 152 23.29 -5.42 -3.91
N ASN A 153 21.97 -5.28 -3.97
CA ASN A 153 21.32 -4.27 -4.78
C ASN A 153 20.86 -3.09 -3.90
N GLN A 154 21.73 -2.09 -3.75
CA GLN A 154 21.44 -0.93 -2.92
C GLN A 154 20.24 -0.14 -3.45
N LYS A 155 20.11 0.01 -4.78
CA LYS A 155 18.95 0.69 -5.39
C LYS A 155 17.63 0.00 -5.03
N ALA A 156 17.59 -1.32 -5.10
CA ALA A 156 16.40 -2.09 -4.73
C ALA A 156 16.07 -1.93 -3.24
N LYS A 157 17.11 -1.93 -2.38
CA LYS A 157 16.93 -1.68 -0.95
C LYS A 157 16.41 -0.27 -0.66
N ASP A 158 16.97 0.76 -1.32
CA ASP A 158 16.55 2.15 -1.14
C ASP A 158 15.11 2.37 -1.61
N PHE A 159 14.74 1.74 -2.73
CA PHE A 159 13.36 1.77 -3.22
C PHE A 159 12.38 1.13 -2.23
N LEU A 160 12.69 -0.07 -1.71
CA LEU A 160 11.82 -0.73 -0.72
C LEU A 160 11.78 0.01 0.62
N PHE A 161 12.89 0.64 1.02
CA PHE A 161 12.93 1.53 2.17
C PHE A 161 11.99 2.70 1.99
N TRP A 162 12.12 3.45 0.90
CA TRP A 162 11.22 4.56 0.60
C TRP A 162 9.74 4.12 0.50
N LEU A 163 9.49 2.95 -0.10
CA LEU A 163 8.14 2.43 -0.33
C LEU A 163 7.41 2.07 0.97
N PHE A 164 8.09 1.40 1.91
CA PHE A 164 7.51 0.96 3.19
C PHE A 164 7.80 1.91 4.36
N ASP A 165 8.49 3.03 4.12
CA ASP A 165 8.75 4.03 5.15
C ASP A 165 7.44 4.64 5.69
N GLY A 166 7.29 4.62 7.02
CA GLY A 166 6.09 5.08 7.70
C GLY A 166 4.86 4.20 7.51
N ILE A 167 5.00 2.94 7.07
CA ILE A 167 3.85 2.06 6.82
C ILE A 167 2.98 1.81 8.06
N ASP A 168 3.53 1.96 9.27
CA ASP A 168 2.79 1.90 10.54
C ASP A 168 1.77 3.05 10.71
N ASP A 169 1.93 4.17 9.99
CA ASP A 169 1.05 5.34 10.06
C ASP A 169 -0.17 5.25 9.13
N TYR A 170 -0.30 4.15 8.36
CA TYR A 170 -1.40 3.91 7.42
C TYR A 170 -2.57 3.16 8.08
N TYR A 171 -3.76 3.77 8.02
CA TYR A 171 -4.99 3.26 8.63
C TYR A 171 -6.14 3.18 7.63
N VAL A 172 -7.17 2.39 7.96
CA VAL A 172 -8.41 2.25 7.18
C VAL A 172 -9.58 2.80 7.98
N TRP A 173 -10.46 3.59 7.34
CA TRP A 173 -11.42 4.44 8.04
C TRP A 173 -12.58 3.58 8.49
N GLY A 174 -12.93 3.62 9.78
CA GLY A 174 -14.07 2.86 10.31
C GLY A 174 -13.89 1.34 10.41
N PHE A 175 -12.75 0.78 9.98
CA PHE A 175 -12.50 -0.66 9.98
C PHE A 175 -11.19 -1.03 10.69
N GLY A 176 -11.29 -1.43 11.96
CA GLY A 176 -10.30 -2.28 12.62
C GLY A 176 -8.83 -1.79 12.60
N PRO A 177 -7.86 -2.68 12.87
CA PRO A 177 -6.43 -2.34 12.83
C PRO A 177 -6.00 -1.90 11.41
N GLY A 178 -5.00 -1.01 11.33
CA GLY A 178 -4.46 -0.49 10.08
C GLY A 178 -3.75 -1.55 9.22
N VAL A 179 -2.91 -1.12 8.28
CA VAL A 179 -2.22 -2.04 7.36
C VAL A 179 -1.23 -2.95 8.09
N VAL A 180 -0.75 -2.53 9.27
CA VAL A 180 0.07 -3.35 10.17
C VAL A 180 -0.81 -4.03 11.20
N ARG A 181 -0.85 -5.35 11.17
CA ARG A 181 -1.66 -6.20 12.07
C ARG A 181 -0.79 -6.73 13.20
N GLN A 182 -1.15 -6.39 14.43
CA GLN A 182 -0.67 -7.07 15.63
C GLN A 182 -1.61 -8.24 15.93
N MET A 183 -1.10 -9.47 15.81
CA MET A 183 -1.89 -10.69 15.94
C MET A 183 -1.46 -11.42 17.21
N SER A 184 -2.35 -11.48 18.20
CA SER A 184 -2.10 -12.18 19.47
C SER A 184 -2.57 -13.64 19.41
N PRO A 185 -1.97 -14.57 20.17
CA PRO A 185 -2.41 -15.96 20.28
C PRO A 185 -3.88 -16.14 20.67
N THR A 186 -4.45 -15.19 21.40
CA THR A 186 -5.82 -15.27 21.94
C THR A 186 -6.88 -14.68 21.01
N GLU A 187 -6.51 -13.77 20.11
CA GLU A 187 -7.45 -13.03 19.26
C GLU A 187 -7.27 -13.32 17.77
N CYS A 188 -6.20 -14.03 17.41
CA CYS A 188 -5.95 -14.43 16.04
C CYS A 188 -7.03 -15.40 15.55
N GLU A 189 -7.57 -15.10 14.38
CA GLU A 189 -8.42 -16.02 13.62
C GLU A 189 -7.66 -17.34 13.32
N PRO A 190 -8.35 -18.48 13.21
CA PRO A 190 -7.72 -19.75 12.83
C PRO A 190 -6.90 -19.64 11.54
N ILE A 191 -5.70 -20.22 11.54
CA ILE A 191 -4.85 -20.30 10.34
C ILE A 191 -4.86 -21.74 9.84
N TYR A 192 -5.36 -21.97 8.64
CA TYR A 192 -5.34 -23.28 8.02
C TYR A 192 -4.11 -23.46 7.16
N ARG A 193 -3.68 -24.73 7.03
CA ARG A 193 -2.71 -25.16 6.02
C ARG A 193 -3.10 -26.52 5.48
N ALA A 194 -2.81 -26.75 4.21
CA ALA A 194 -3.13 -27.99 3.52
C ALA A 194 -1.96 -28.52 2.70
N ARG A 195 -1.98 -29.83 2.45
CA ARG A 195 -1.05 -30.55 1.57
C ARG A 195 -1.83 -31.33 0.53
N ASN A 196 -1.39 -31.23 -0.73
CA ASN A 196 -1.91 -32.05 -1.81
C ASN A 196 -1.31 -33.45 -1.69
N CYS A 197 -2.16 -34.46 -1.51
CA CYS A 197 -1.80 -35.87 -1.39
C CYS A 197 -2.38 -36.69 -2.55
N THR A 198 -2.51 -36.06 -3.71
CA THR A 198 -2.98 -36.72 -4.93
C THR A 198 -1.86 -37.59 -5.51
N PRO A 199 -2.11 -38.87 -5.83
CA PRO A 199 -1.13 -39.71 -6.50
C PRO A 199 -0.55 -39.05 -7.76
N PRO A 200 0.75 -39.21 -8.05
CA PRO A 200 1.68 -40.16 -7.42
C PRO A 200 2.38 -39.65 -6.15
N LYS A 201 2.21 -38.39 -5.75
CA LYS A 201 2.82 -37.80 -4.55
C LYS A 201 1.81 -37.88 -3.37
N ASP A 202 1.62 -39.06 -2.81
CA ASP A 202 0.68 -39.29 -1.69
C ASP A 202 1.43 -39.47 -0.35
N ASP A 203 1.54 -38.39 0.41
CA ASP A 203 2.11 -38.38 1.77
C ASP A 203 1.06 -38.54 2.88
N SER A 204 -0.16 -39.00 2.54
CA SER A 204 -1.28 -39.08 3.50
C SER A 204 -0.94 -39.87 4.75
N ALA A 205 -0.25 -41.01 4.60
CA ALA A 205 0.09 -41.87 5.74
C ALA A 205 1.03 -41.17 6.73
N ALA A 206 2.02 -40.41 6.23
CA ALA A 206 2.94 -39.66 7.07
C ALA A 206 2.21 -38.51 7.78
N ILE A 207 1.34 -37.79 7.06
CA ILE A 207 0.54 -36.70 7.63
C ILE A 207 -0.42 -37.22 8.71
N LEU A 208 -1.11 -38.33 8.47
CA LEU A 208 -2.02 -38.93 9.46
C LEU A 208 -1.28 -39.41 10.72
N ALA A 209 -0.02 -39.85 10.57
CA ALA A 209 0.80 -40.29 11.71
C ALA A 209 1.35 -39.13 12.53
N ASN A 210 1.72 -38.01 11.90
CA ASN A 210 2.25 -36.82 12.58
C ASN A 210 1.83 -35.51 11.88
N PRO A 211 0.56 -35.09 12.04
CA PRO A 211 0.01 -33.97 11.28
C PRO A 211 0.69 -32.64 11.59
N GLY A 212 1.04 -32.38 12.85
CA GLY A 212 1.66 -31.12 13.25
C GLY A 212 3.00 -30.88 12.56
N VAL A 213 3.85 -31.90 12.44
CA VAL A 213 5.15 -31.78 11.74
C VAL A 213 4.96 -31.74 10.23
N GLN A 214 4.11 -32.62 9.67
CA GLN A 214 4.00 -32.79 8.22
C GLN A 214 3.18 -31.68 7.53
N LEU A 215 2.21 -31.09 8.23
CA LEU A 215 1.47 -29.93 7.74
C LEU A 215 2.24 -28.62 7.98
N SER A 216 3.17 -28.56 8.94
CA SER A 216 3.99 -27.37 9.18
C SER A 216 5.02 -27.13 8.06
N SER A 217 5.91 -26.17 8.26
CA SER A 217 6.93 -25.76 7.29
C SER A 217 7.92 -26.90 7.04
N PRO A 218 8.28 -27.16 5.78
CA PRO A 218 9.25 -28.20 5.47
C PRO A 218 10.61 -27.84 6.09
N PRO A 219 11.45 -28.83 6.42
CA PRO A 219 12.86 -28.60 6.75
C PRO A 219 13.57 -27.79 5.65
N LYS A 220 14.54 -26.96 6.02
CA LYS A 220 15.25 -26.07 5.09
C LYS A 220 15.94 -26.83 3.95
N GLU A 221 16.35 -28.07 4.18
CA GLU A 221 17.03 -28.91 3.18
C GLU A 221 16.11 -29.30 2.01
N ILE A 222 14.79 -29.27 2.20
CA ILE A 222 13.79 -29.67 1.20
C ILE A 222 12.70 -28.60 0.98
N ALA A 223 12.87 -27.39 1.52
CA ALA A 223 11.94 -26.30 1.35
C ALA A 223 11.92 -25.84 -0.13
N PRO A 224 10.79 -26.01 -0.85
CA PRO A 224 10.69 -25.58 -2.24
C PRO A 224 10.63 -24.05 -2.34
N ALA A 225 10.90 -23.51 -3.53
CA ALA A 225 10.62 -22.11 -3.79
C ALA A 225 9.11 -21.85 -3.77
N GLY A 226 8.72 -20.70 -3.23
CA GLY A 226 7.36 -20.19 -3.25
C GLY A 226 7.33 -18.69 -3.55
N ARG A 227 6.12 -18.10 -3.57
CA ARG A 227 5.95 -16.68 -3.85
C ARG A 227 6.74 -15.78 -2.91
N MET A 228 6.74 -16.12 -1.62
CA MET A 228 7.32 -15.29 -0.56
C MET A 228 8.67 -15.82 -0.06
N SER A 229 9.20 -16.91 -0.62
CA SER A 229 10.50 -17.44 -0.19
C SER A 229 11.23 -18.20 -1.29
N PRO A 230 12.56 -18.05 -1.40
CA PRO A 230 13.37 -18.89 -2.29
C PRO A 230 13.47 -20.32 -1.76
N ALA A 231 13.87 -21.26 -2.63
CA ALA A 231 14.17 -22.62 -2.23
C ALA A 231 15.25 -22.63 -1.13
N GLY A 232 15.06 -23.46 -0.11
CA GLY A 232 15.94 -23.52 1.05
C GLY A 232 15.57 -22.62 2.23
N ILE A 233 14.63 -21.68 2.05
CA ILE A 233 14.15 -20.80 3.12
C ILE A 233 12.72 -21.20 3.52
N PRO A 234 12.52 -21.85 4.69
CA PRO A 234 11.21 -22.33 5.09
C PRO A 234 10.32 -21.16 5.52
N VAL A 235 9.10 -21.15 4.99
CA VAL A 235 8.03 -20.26 5.43
C VAL A 235 6.75 -21.07 5.65
N PHE A 236 5.89 -20.57 6.53
CA PHE A 236 4.57 -21.16 6.72
C PHE A 236 3.59 -20.44 5.81
N ASN A 237 3.14 -21.12 4.76
CA ASN A 237 2.06 -20.64 3.88
C ASN A 237 0.74 -21.24 4.38
N GLY A 238 -0.19 -20.39 4.81
CA GLY A 238 -1.53 -20.76 5.23
C GLY A 238 -2.58 -19.80 4.69
N ALA A 239 -3.83 -20.02 5.11
CA ALA A 239 -4.95 -19.13 4.82
C ALA A 239 -5.90 -19.06 6.02
N PHE A 240 -6.67 -17.98 6.12
CA PHE A 240 -7.65 -17.82 7.21
C PHE A 240 -8.91 -18.67 7.02
N GLU A 241 -9.19 -19.09 5.77
CA GLU A 241 -10.27 -20.01 5.46
C GLU A 241 -9.73 -21.34 4.92
N ARG A 242 -10.25 -22.46 5.42
CA ARG A 242 -9.84 -23.80 4.99
C ARG A 242 -10.05 -24.01 3.49
N ASP A 243 -11.14 -23.50 2.94
CA ASP A 243 -11.45 -23.59 1.52
C ASP A 243 -10.44 -22.82 0.65
N THR A 244 -9.97 -21.65 1.13
CA THR A 244 -8.88 -20.88 0.49
C THR A 244 -7.61 -21.74 0.39
N CYS A 245 -7.22 -22.43 1.46
CA CYS A 245 -6.06 -23.34 1.43
C CYS A 245 -6.18 -24.45 0.38
N ILE A 246 -7.37 -25.03 0.22
CA ILE A 246 -7.60 -26.09 -0.75
C ILE A 246 -7.56 -25.52 -2.17
N ALA A 247 -8.16 -24.35 -2.38
CA ALA A 247 -8.19 -23.66 -3.68
C ALA A 247 -6.77 -23.31 -4.16
N GLU A 248 -5.90 -22.79 -3.29
CA GLU A 248 -4.51 -22.45 -3.62
C GLU A 248 -3.66 -23.67 -4.04
N LEU A 249 -3.98 -24.88 -3.57
CA LEU A 249 -3.30 -26.11 -3.98
C LEU A 249 -3.68 -26.60 -5.38
N ARG A 250 -4.76 -26.06 -5.97
CA ARG A 250 -5.29 -26.43 -7.29
C ARG A 250 -5.37 -27.95 -7.53
N PRO A 251 -5.93 -28.74 -6.59
CA PRO A 251 -5.97 -30.19 -6.75
C PRO A 251 -6.92 -30.59 -7.89
N PRO A 252 -6.63 -31.68 -8.63
CA PRO A 252 -7.53 -32.16 -9.67
C PRO A 252 -8.78 -32.82 -9.08
N VAL A 253 -9.85 -32.93 -9.88
CA VAL A 253 -11.02 -33.78 -9.55
C VAL A 253 -10.57 -35.22 -9.36
N GLY A 254 -11.05 -35.88 -8.31
CA GLY A 254 -10.60 -37.18 -7.84
C GLY A 254 -9.32 -37.12 -6.99
N GLY A 255 -8.73 -35.93 -6.83
CA GLY A 255 -7.58 -35.68 -5.97
C GLY A 255 -7.89 -35.80 -4.48
N LYS A 256 -6.83 -35.79 -3.68
CA LYS A 256 -6.90 -35.86 -2.22
C LYS A 256 -6.08 -34.73 -1.61
N VAL A 257 -6.66 -34.02 -0.64
CA VAL A 257 -5.99 -32.96 0.11
C VAL A 257 -6.16 -33.23 1.60
N ILE A 258 -5.12 -33.02 2.40
CA ILE A 258 -5.23 -33.06 3.87
C ILE A 258 -4.98 -31.66 4.39
N SER A 259 -5.84 -31.20 5.29
CA SER A 259 -5.74 -29.87 5.89
C SER A 259 -5.86 -29.90 7.40
N GLY A 260 -5.30 -28.89 8.04
CA GLY A 260 -5.30 -28.73 9.48
C GLY A 260 -5.24 -27.27 9.88
N GLU A 261 -5.69 -26.99 11.09
CA GLU A 261 -5.66 -25.68 11.71
C GLU A 261 -4.40 -25.53 12.57
N PHE A 262 -3.90 -24.30 12.59
CA PHE A 262 -2.81 -23.82 13.40
C PHE A 262 -3.26 -22.55 14.13
N LYS A 263 -2.80 -22.40 15.36
CA LYS A 263 -2.94 -21.19 16.17
C LYS A 263 -1.56 -20.56 16.39
N LEU A 264 -1.53 -19.26 16.63
CA LEU A 264 -0.29 -18.58 17.04
C LEU A 264 0.09 -18.96 18.47
N THR A 265 1.38 -19.00 18.76
CA THR A 265 1.94 -19.25 20.11
C THR A 265 2.56 -18.00 20.74
N ARG A 266 2.81 -16.97 19.92
CA ARG A 266 3.33 -15.65 20.33
C ARG A 266 2.69 -14.55 19.50
N ASP A 267 2.87 -13.31 19.92
CA ASP A 267 2.46 -12.15 19.14
C ASP A 267 3.26 -12.09 17.83
N ILE A 268 2.56 -11.75 16.75
CA ILE A 268 3.07 -11.67 15.38
C ILE A 268 2.72 -10.31 14.80
N ARG A 269 3.71 -9.63 14.22
CA ARG A 269 3.52 -8.40 13.44
C ARG A 269 3.45 -8.75 11.95
N ALA A 270 2.27 -8.65 11.35
CA ALA A 270 2.06 -8.94 9.92
C ALA A 270 1.68 -7.70 9.12
N LEU A 271 2.20 -7.56 7.91
CA LEU A 271 1.75 -6.55 6.96
C LEU A 271 0.56 -7.09 6.15
N ASP A 272 -0.58 -6.42 6.23
CA ASP A 272 -1.82 -6.78 5.54
C ASP A 272 -1.97 -5.99 4.23
N PHE A 273 -1.50 -6.58 3.14
CA PHE A 273 -1.61 -6.00 1.82
C PHE A 273 -3.07 -5.79 1.40
N THR A 274 -4.02 -6.58 1.92
CA THR A 274 -5.45 -6.44 1.57
C THR A 274 -6.04 -5.11 2.03
N LYS A 275 -5.37 -4.43 2.96
CA LYS A 275 -5.79 -3.14 3.49
C LYS A 275 -5.15 -1.95 2.80
N LEU A 276 -4.14 -2.15 1.94
CA LEU A 276 -3.47 -1.05 1.26
C LEU A 276 -4.37 -0.29 0.28
N GLU A 277 -5.29 -0.96 -0.41
CA GLU A 277 -6.20 -0.34 -1.37
C GLU A 277 -7.10 0.74 -0.73
N GLU A 278 -7.50 0.48 0.52
CA GLU A 278 -8.39 1.32 1.34
C GLU A 278 -7.63 2.24 2.30
N ALA A 279 -6.30 2.07 2.41
CA ALA A 279 -5.51 2.77 3.41
C ALA A 279 -5.31 4.25 3.05
N TYR A 280 -5.35 5.08 4.07
CA TYR A 280 -4.88 6.46 4.03
C TYR A 280 -3.82 6.66 5.10
N ASP A 281 -2.87 7.52 4.80
CA ASP A 281 -1.95 8.05 5.80
C ASP A 281 -2.77 8.91 6.78
N SER A 282 -2.65 8.62 8.07
CA SER A 282 -3.31 9.40 9.13
C SER A 282 -2.87 10.87 9.14
N LYS A 283 -1.72 11.19 8.54
CA LYS A 283 -1.21 12.54 8.40
C LYS A 283 -1.65 13.11 7.06
N LEU A 284 -2.31 14.27 7.10
CA LEU A 284 -2.52 15.07 5.90
C LEU A 284 -1.14 15.44 5.33
N VAL A 285 -0.91 15.12 4.05
CA VAL A 285 0.31 15.53 3.36
C VAL A 285 0.15 16.99 2.98
N SER A 286 0.95 17.86 3.58
CA SER A 286 0.92 19.29 3.30
C SER A 286 1.34 19.58 1.87
N TYR A 287 0.60 20.44 1.17
CA TYR A 287 1.00 20.97 -0.13
C TYR A 287 2.29 21.81 -0.10
N PHE A 288 2.66 22.32 1.09
CA PHE A 288 3.88 23.08 1.29
C PHE A 288 5.12 22.19 1.48
N ASP A 289 4.92 20.89 1.62
CA ASP A 289 6.00 19.91 1.71
C ASP A 289 6.70 19.77 0.34
N PRO A 290 8.04 20.01 0.25
CA PRO A 290 8.79 19.85 -0.99
C PRO A 290 8.67 18.45 -1.61
N ASP A 291 8.41 17.43 -0.80
CA ASP A 291 8.25 16.04 -1.24
C ASP A 291 6.78 15.63 -1.42
N TYR A 292 5.84 16.59 -1.44
CA TYR A 292 4.39 16.36 -1.58
C TYR A 292 4.08 15.36 -2.70
N TRP A 293 4.55 15.65 -3.92
CA TRP A 293 4.26 14.79 -5.09
C TRP A 293 4.81 13.38 -4.93
N GLN A 294 6.02 13.21 -4.37
CA GLN A 294 6.58 11.89 -4.12
C GLN A 294 5.76 11.11 -3.10
N LYS A 295 5.25 11.76 -2.06
CA LYS A 295 4.39 11.14 -1.03
C LYS A 295 3.03 10.74 -1.60
N ILE A 296 2.44 11.58 -2.44
CA ILE A 296 1.18 11.27 -3.15
C ILE A 296 1.37 10.09 -4.10
N GLU A 297 2.40 10.10 -4.95
CA GLU A 297 2.66 8.99 -5.86
C GLU A 297 2.97 7.69 -5.10
N ARG A 298 3.74 7.75 -4.00
CA ARG A 298 3.97 6.60 -3.12
C ARG A 298 2.66 6.02 -2.61
N ARG A 299 1.76 6.89 -2.13
CA ARG A 299 0.46 6.48 -1.62
C ARG A 299 -0.41 5.84 -2.70
N LEU A 300 -0.47 6.42 -3.89
CA LEU A 300 -1.19 5.85 -5.03
C LEU A 300 -0.62 4.49 -5.43
N PHE A 301 0.71 4.36 -5.46
CA PHE A 301 1.37 3.11 -5.79
C PHE A 301 1.16 2.04 -4.71
N LEU A 302 1.20 2.38 -3.42
CA LEU A 302 0.89 1.44 -2.34
C LEU A 302 -0.54 0.89 -2.46
N ARG A 303 -1.51 1.71 -2.88
CA ARG A 303 -2.89 1.25 -3.13
C ARG A 303 -2.95 0.20 -4.23
N SER A 304 -2.21 0.35 -5.33
CA SER A 304 -2.17 -0.65 -6.40
C SER A 304 -1.20 -1.82 -6.12
N PHE A 305 -0.35 -1.70 -5.10
CA PHE A 305 0.68 -2.68 -4.78
C PHE A 305 0.10 -4.05 -4.39
N HIS A 306 -1.07 -4.07 -3.73
CA HIS A 306 -1.74 -5.31 -3.38
C HIS A 306 -2.06 -6.16 -4.61
N GLU A 307 -2.49 -5.56 -5.72
CA GLU A 307 -2.76 -6.28 -6.97
C GLU A 307 -1.49 -6.95 -7.52
N ILE A 308 -0.35 -6.24 -7.43
CA ILE A 308 0.96 -6.76 -7.86
C ILE A 308 1.34 -7.99 -7.04
N ILE A 309 1.20 -7.90 -5.71
CA ILE A 309 1.57 -8.99 -4.79
C ILE A 309 0.61 -10.16 -4.90
N SER A 310 -0.69 -9.93 -5.11
CA SER A 310 -1.74 -10.95 -5.16
C SER A 310 -1.84 -11.65 -6.51
N ARG A 311 -1.27 -11.10 -7.59
CA ARG A 311 -1.31 -11.66 -8.95
C ARG A 311 -0.90 -13.15 -9.00
N PRO A 312 -1.72 -14.03 -9.62
CA PRO A 312 -1.38 -15.44 -9.74
C PRO A 312 -0.20 -15.62 -10.68
N VAL A 313 0.80 -16.39 -10.24
CA VAL A 313 1.89 -16.83 -11.11
C VAL A 313 1.48 -18.13 -11.79
N VAL A 314 1.73 -18.19 -13.09
CA VAL A 314 1.47 -19.39 -13.91
C VAL A 314 2.48 -20.47 -13.51
N PRO A 315 2.07 -21.74 -13.34
CA PRO A 315 3.01 -22.85 -13.15
C PRO A 315 4.11 -22.81 -14.22
N ASP A 316 5.36 -23.13 -13.83
CA ASP A 316 6.60 -23.04 -14.62
C ASP A 316 7.19 -21.62 -14.81
N TYR A 317 6.51 -20.56 -14.35
CA TYR A 317 7.02 -19.17 -14.36
C TYR A 317 7.55 -18.73 -12.99
N GLU A 318 8.26 -19.62 -12.29
CA GLU A 318 8.77 -19.36 -10.92
C GLU A 318 9.72 -18.16 -10.82
N HIS A 319 10.34 -17.74 -11.92
CA HIS A 319 11.14 -16.52 -11.98
C HIS A 319 10.31 -15.25 -11.71
N GLU A 320 8.99 -15.30 -11.82
CA GLU A 320 8.10 -14.22 -11.41
C GLU A 320 8.02 -14.06 -9.89
N TYR A 321 8.36 -15.09 -9.11
CA TYR A 321 8.44 -15.01 -7.64
C TYR A 321 9.57 -14.12 -7.14
N LEU A 322 10.57 -13.83 -7.98
CA LEU A 322 11.76 -13.10 -7.55
C LEU A 322 11.42 -11.78 -6.84
N LYS A 323 10.45 -11.03 -7.37
CA LYS A 323 10.05 -9.73 -6.84
C LYS A 323 9.43 -9.86 -5.46
N THR A 324 8.46 -10.77 -5.32
CA THR A 324 7.76 -11.03 -4.05
C THR A 324 8.68 -11.67 -3.00
N GLN A 325 9.64 -12.49 -3.41
CA GLN A 325 10.68 -13.05 -2.52
C GLN A 325 11.59 -11.97 -1.96
N VAL A 326 12.08 -11.05 -2.80
CA VAL A 326 12.94 -9.93 -2.36
C VAL A 326 12.18 -9.00 -1.41
N ILE A 327 10.90 -8.74 -1.69
CA ILE A 327 10.05 -7.93 -0.80
C ILE A 327 9.84 -8.64 0.55
N ALA A 328 9.52 -9.94 0.54
CA ALA A 328 9.37 -10.71 1.76
C ALA A 328 10.66 -10.74 2.60
N GLU A 329 11.81 -10.92 1.98
CA GLU A 329 13.11 -10.88 2.64
C GLU A 329 13.43 -9.49 3.22
N TYR A 330 13.12 -8.43 2.48
CA TYR A 330 13.26 -7.05 2.96
C TYR A 330 12.42 -6.80 4.21
N LEU A 331 11.13 -7.17 4.18
CA LEU A 331 10.20 -7.01 5.31
C LEU A 331 10.63 -7.85 6.53
N ALA A 332 11.15 -9.06 6.30
CA ALA A 332 11.58 -9.96 7.35
C ALA A 332 12.91 -9.56 8.01
N THR A 333 13.82 -8.91 7.27
CA THR A 333 15.23 -8.74 7.72
C THR A 333 15.76 -7.32 7.74
N GLN A 334 15.20 -6.40 6.94
CA GLN A 334 15.75 -5.05 6.76
C GLN A 334 14.80 -3.94 7.25
N HIS A 335 13.49 -4.14 7.14
CA HIS A 335 12.50 -3.19 7.68
C HIS A 335 12.60 -3.14 9.21
N THR A 336 12.49 -1.96 9.81
CA THR A 336 12.54 -1.78 11.26
C THR A 336 11.27 -1.09 11.77
N PRO A 337 10.51 -1.69 12.71
CA PRO A 337 10.67 -3.05 13.22
C PRO A 337 10.40 -4.10 12.13
N ASN A 338 11.02 -5.29 12.24
CA ASN A 338 10.83 -6.36 11.26
C ASN A 338 9.36 -6.83 11.26
N PHE A 339 8.91 -7.36 10.13
CA PHE A 339 7.65 -8.09 10.05
C PHE A 339 7.89 -9.58 10.29
N ASP A 340 6.93 -10.23 10.94
CA ASP A 340 6.88 -11.67 11.15
C ASP A 340 6.14 -12.39 10.00
N GLY A 341 5.32 -11.65 9.25
CA GLY A 341 4.61 -12.22 8.11
C GLY A 341 3.88 -11.19 7.26
N VAL A 342 3.18 -11.70 6.25
CA VAL A 342 2.37 -10.91 5.33
C VAL A 342 1.01 -11.58 5.09
N ILE A 343 -0.02 -10.76 4.88
CA ILE A 343 -1.38 -11.17 4.52
C ILE A 343 -1.73 -10.58 3.16
N PHE A 344 -2.34 -11.36 2.28
CA PHE A 344 -2.74 -10.91 0.94
C PHE A 344 -3.95 -11.72 0.43
N SER A 345 -4.66 -11.19 -0.56
CA SER A 345 -5.86 -11.85 -1.10
C SER A 345 -5.50 -13.09 -1.92
N SER A 346 -6.34 -14.12 -1.82
CA SER A 346 -6.21 -15.30 -2.65
C SER A 346 -6.58 -15.01 -4.10
N ALA A 347 -5.72 -15.44 -5.02
CA ALA A 347 -6.03 -15.40 -6.45
C ALA A 347 -6.90 -16.57 -6.90
N GLN A 348 -7.21 -17.52 -6.01
CA GLN A 348 -7.98 -18.74 -6.31
C GLN A 348 -9.34 -18.78 -5.63
N HIS A 349 -9.54 -17.97 -4.58
CA HIS A 349 -10.78 -17.88 -3.83
C HIS A 349 -11.12 -16.42 -3.56
N GLU A 350 -12.19 -15.94 -4.20
CA GLU A 350 -12.70 -14.58 -4.00
C GLU A 350 -13.06 -14.34 -2.53
N GLY A 351 -12.56 -13.25 -1.95
CA GLY A 351 -12.69 -12.94 -0.52
C GLY A 351 -11.80 -13.78 0.42
N GLY A 352 -11.10 -14.80 -0.11
CA GLY A 352 -10.16 -15.62 0.68
C GLY A 352 -8.87 -14.86 0.98
N ARG A 353 -8.30 -15.07 2.17
CA ARG A 353 -7.06 -14.41 2.61
C ARG A 353 -5.97 -15.43 2.91
N ASN A 354 -4.80 -15.22 2.32
CA ASN A 354 -3.59 -15.98 2.59
C ASN A 354 -2.73 -15.29 3.64
N ILE A 355 -1.99 -16.06 4.42
CA ILE A 355 -0.96 -15.58 5.34
C ILE A 355 0.34 -16.35 5.11
N VAL A 356 1.46 -15.62 5.12
CA VAL A 356 2.80 -16.19 5.14
C VAL A 356 3.53 -15.73 6.38
N LEU A 357 3.97 -16.69 7.21
CA LEU A 357 4.85 -16.42 8.33
C LEU A 357 6.30 -16.75 7.96
N PHE A 358 7.20 -15.79 8.21
CA PHE A 358 8.58 -15.85 7.78
C PHE A 358 9.43 -16.82 8.60
N SER A 359 10.63 -17.11 8.10
CA SER A 359 11.49 -18.19 8.62
C SER A 359 11.81 -18.02 10.12
N HIS A 360 11.99 -16.80 10.62
CA HIS A 360 12.29 -16.57 12.05
C HIS A 360 11.06 -16.77 12.96
N VAL A 361 9.87 -16.91 12.39
CA VAL A 361 8.66 -17.31 13.13
C VAL A 361 8.55 -18.82 13.22
N VAL A 362 8.88 -19.52 12.15
CA VAL A 362 8.51 -20.95 11.99
C VAL A 362 9.68 -21.89 12.19
N SER A 363 10.91 -21.38 12.09
CA SER A 363 12.11 -22.22 12.25
C SER A 363 12.39 -22.45 13.73
N PRO A 364 12.60 -23.71 14.15
CA PRO A 364 13.16 -24.03 15.45
C PRO A 364 14.68 -23.82 15.49
N ASP A 365 15.30 -23.36 14.39
CA ASP A 365 16.73 -23.07 14.34
C ASP A 365 17.09 -22.14 15.52
N PRO A 366 18.19 -22.41 16.23
CA PRO A 366 18.57 -21.59 17.36
C PRO A 366 18.79 -20.15 16.94
N LEU A 367 18.31 -19.22 17.76
CA LEU A 367 18.62 -17.80 17.56
C LEU A 367 20.14 -17.62 17.56
N PRO A 368 20.69 -16.69 16.74
CA PRO A 368 22.10 -16.36 16.83
C PRO A 368 22.42 -15.99 18.29
N PRO A 369 23.49 -16.57 18.87
CA PRO A 369 23.74 -16.42 20.29
C PRO A 369 23.92 -14.94 20.61
N VAL A 370 23.19 -14.45 21.60
CA VAL A 370 23.33 -13.07 22.09
C VAL A 370 24.44 -13.09 23.13
N ALA A 371 25.40 -12.17 22.99
CA ALA A 371 26.44 -12.02 23.99
C ALA A 371 25.82 -11.55 25.32
N ASP A 372 26.24 -12.15 26.43
CA ASP A 372 25.87 -11.69 27.76
C ASP A 372 26.48 -10.30 28.06
N GLU A 373 26.16 -9.75 29.24
CA GLU A 373 26.68 -8.46 29.71
C GLU A 373 28.22 -8.37 29.76
N ASN A 374 28.91 -9.51 29.68
CA ASN A 374 30.37 -9.63 29.71
C ASN A 374 30.94 -9.99 28.32
N GLY A 375 30.12 -10.04 27.27
CA GLY A 375 30.54 -10.36 25.90
C GLY A 375 30.66 -11.85 25.58
N TRP A 376 30.19 -12.75 26.45
CA TRP A 376 30.24 -14.20 26.24
C TRP A 376 29.01 -14.72 25.52
N TYR A 377 29.24 -15.62 24.56
CA TYR A 377 28.18 -16.32 23.85
C TYR A 377 27.85 -17.64 24.55
N PRO A 378 26.56 -17.98 24.75
CA PRO A 378 26.18 -19.27 25.30
C PRO A 378 26.71 -20.43 24.44
N ILE A 379 27.23 -21.47 25.10
CA ILE A 379 27.82 -22.66 24.45
C ILE A 379 26.74 -23.55 23.84
N GLU A 380 25.55 -23.58 24.46
CA GLU A 380 24.40 -24.35 23.99
C GLU A 380 23.41 -23.42 23.28
N ALA A 381 22.98 -23.84 22.10
CA ALA A 381 22.04 -23.09 21.30
C ALA A 381 20.62 -23.33 21.85
N VAL A 382 19.92 -22.27 22.23
CA VAL A 382 18.52 -22.36 22.68
C VAL A 382 17.64 -22.49 21.43
N PRO A 383 16.88 -23.59 21.26
CA PRO A 383 15.97 -23.73 20.13
C PRO A 383 14.92 -22.61 20.14
N GLY A 384 14.61 -22.05 18.97
CA GLY A 384 13.46 -21.16 18.86
C GLY A 384 12.16 -21.93 19.12
N GLU A 385 11.23 -21.32 19.87
CA GLU A 385 9.87 -21.84 19.94
C GLU A 385 9.12 -21.43 18.65
N PRO A 386 8.56 -22.38 17.89
CA PRO A 386 7.79 -22.05 16.69
C PRO A 386 6.60 -21.16 17.04
N GLY A 387 6.39 -20.11 16.24
CA GLY A 387 5.29 -19.15 16.40
C GLY A 387 3.90 -19.71 16.07
N VAL A 388 3.80 -20.99 15.68
CA VAL A 388 2.56 -21.68 15.36
C VAL A 388 2.50 -23.06 15.97
N GLU A 389 1.31 -23.45 16.43
CA GLU A 389 1.02 -24.78 16.98
C GLU A 389 -0.17 -25.40 16.26
N PHE A 390 -0.04 -26.68 15.90
CA PHE A 390 -1.10 -27.45 15.25
C PHE A 390 -2.23 -27.80 16.23
N VAL A 391 -3.47 -27.73 15.77
CA VAL A 391 -4.68 -28.10 16.54
C VAL A 391 -5.10 -29.54 16.19
N PRO A 392 -4.89 -30.55 17.04
CA PRO A 392 -5.04 -31.97 16.69
C PRO A 392 -6.41 -32.38 16.13
N GLU A 393 -7.48 -31.85 16.71
CA GLU A 393 -8.88 -32.13 16.37
C GLU A 393 -9.33 -31.53 15.04
N SER A 394 -8.51 -30.69 14.43
CA SER A 394 -8.85 -29.94 13.20
C SER A 394 -8.50 -30.67 11.90
N LEU A 395 -7.91 -31.86 11.97
CA LEU A 395 -7.41 -32.59 10.81
C LEU A 395 -8.57 -33.09 9.94
N VAL A 396 -8.54 -32.73 8.65
CA VAL A 396 -9.58 -33.14 7.69
C VAL A 396 -8.94 -33.64 6.40
N VAL A 397 -9.41 -34.80 5.93
CA VAL A 397 -9.08 -35.35 4.61
C VAL A 397 -10.20 -35.00 3.63
N HIS A 398 -9.83 -34.36 2.54
CA HIS A 398 -10.72 -33.90 1.49
C HIS A 398 -10.55 -34.75 0.24
N SER A 399 -11.64 -35.32 -0.25
CA SER A 399 -11.71 -35.90 -1.58
C SER A 399 -12.31 -34.88 -2.55
N ILE A 400 -11.59 -34.53 -3.59
CA ILE A 400 -12.00 -33.45 -4.51
C ILE A 400 -13.04 -33.98 -5.49
N GLU A 401 -14.31 -33.69 -5.24
CA GLU A 401 -15.40 -34.15 -6.11
C GLU A 401 -15.59 -33.27 -7.36
N ARG A 402 -15.35 -31.96 -7.23
CA ARG A 402 -15.58 -30.97 -8.29
C ARG A 402 -14.70 -29.75 -8.08
N VAL A 403 -14.39 -29.04 -9.15
CA VAL A 403 -13.70 -27.75 -9.13
C VAL A 403 -14.64 -26.67 -9.68
N LYS A 404 -14.73 -25.53 -8.98
CA LYS A 404 -15.40 -24.33 -9.48
C LYS A 404 -14.37 -23.46 -10.19
N PHE A 405 -14.70 -22.91 -11.34
CA PHE A 405 -13.86 -21.94 -12.05
C PHE A 405 -14.71 -20.76 -12.53
N SER A 406 -14.05 -19.62 -12.74
CA SER A 406 -14.60 -18.41 -13.35
C SER A 406 -13.70 -18.00 -14.50
N THR A 407 -14.29 -17.49 -15.58
CA THR A 407 -13.54 -17.01 -16.75
C THR A 407 -13.86 -15.54 -16.99
N LYS A 408 -12.83 -14.79 -17.39
CA LYS A 408 -12.99 -13.45 -17.94
C LYS A 408 -12.95 -13.55 -19.46
N ASP A 409 -14.13 -13.74 -20.05
CA ASP A 409 -14.25 -13.93 -21.49
C ASP A 409 -14.03 -12.60 -22.21
N ASN A 410 -13.13 -12.57 -23.19
CA ASN A 410 -12.96 -11.42 -24.07
C ASN A 410 -13.51 -11.78 -25.45
N ARG A 411 -14.21 -10.85 -26.10
CA ARG A 411 -14.68 -11.08 -27.46
C ARG A 411 -13.50 -11.07 -28.42
N VAL A 412 -13.65 -11.83 -29.49
CA VAL A 412 -12.73 -11.84 -30.62
C VAL A 412 -13.49 -11.28 -31.82
N ILE A 413 -13.00 -10.17 -32.37
CA ILE A 413 -13.57 -9.49 -33.54
C ILE A 413 -12.50 -9.55 -34.63
N ASP A 414 -12.84 -10.14 -35.79
CA ASP A 414 -11.93 -10.30 -36.94
C ASP A 414 -10.56 -10.92 -36.61
N GLY A 415 -10.53 -11.82 -35.61
CA GLY A 415 -9.31 -12.52 -35.19
C GLY A 415 -8.44 -11.73 -34.20
N GLN A 416 -8.88 -10.57 -33.75
CA GLN A 416 -8.24 -9.77 -32.70
C GLN A 416 -9.09 -9.77 -31.43
N MET A 417 -8.46 -9.76 -30.25
CA MET A 417 -9.23 -9.57 -29.02
C MET A 417 -9.79 -8.14 -29.01
N GLU A 418 -11.03 -7.96 -28.57
CA GLU A 418 -11.68 -6.64 -28.47
C GLU A 418 -10.83 -5.63 -27.66
N ARG A 419 -10.11 -6.10 -26.64
CA ARG A 419 -9.14 -5.28 -25.89
C ARG A 419 -7.95 -4.81 -26.71
N ASP A 420 -7.50 -5.59 -27.69
CA ASP A 420 -6.40 -5.18 -28.57
C ASP A 420 -6.85 -4.12 -29.59
N ILE A 421 -8.18 -4.00 -29.81
CA ILE A 421 -8.78 -2.99 -30.69
C ILE A 421 -8.90 -1.65 -29.94
N ASP A 422 -9.28 -1.68 -28.67
CA ASP A 422 -9.34 -0.47 -27.82
C ASP A 422 -7.92 -0.05 -27.32
N ASP A 423 -7.04 -0.99 -26.94
CA ASP A 423 -5.63 -0.70 -26.59
C ASP A 423 -4.84 -0.11 -27.78
N PHE A 424 -5.26 -0.32 -29.03
CA PHE A 424 -4.57 0.29 -30.17
C PHE A 424 -4.75 1.83 -30.19
N PHE A 425 -5.82 2.34 -29.57
CA PHE A 425 -6.05 3.77 -29.41
C PHE A 425 -5.53 4.33 -28.08
N ASP A 426 -5.33 3.50 -27.06
CA ASP A 426 -4.85 3.91 -25.72
C ASP A 426 -3.35 3.66 -25.46
N ARG A 427 -2.59 3.08 -26.41
CA ARG A 427 -1.13 2.84 -26.27
C ARG A 427 -0.23 3.99 -26.72
N GLU A 428 -0.79 5.12 -27.09
CA GLU A 428 -0.09 6.40 -27.00
C GLU A 428 -0.64 7.10 -25.76
N PHE A 429 -0.11 6.85 -24.57
CA PHE A 429 0.17 7.81 -23.48
C PHE A 429 0.79 7.10 -22.27
#